data_AF-A0A1D2WF30-F1
#
_entry.id   AF-A0A1D2WF30-F1
#
_cell.length_a   1.000
_cell.length_b   1.000
_cell.length_c   1.000
_cell.angle_alpha   90.00
_cell.angle_beta   90.00
_cell.angle_gamma   90.00
#
_symmetry.space_group_name_H-M   'P 1'
#
loop_
_entity.id
_entity.type
_entity.pdbx_description
1 polymer ?
#
loop_
_entity_poly.entity_id
_entity_poly.type
_entity_poly.pdbx_seq_one_letter_code
_entity_poly.pdbx_strand_id
1 'polypeptide(L)'
;MITINENDLRKLEKYYKANPSYELVDLLVNELADILEKSSGLQTDIYQDMDEKTYYRLYSGCSAVEVYVQNNIIQIDFDMGWQLNQSLQSQNNLPL
;
A
#
# COMPACT_ATOMS: atom_id res chain seq x y z
N MET A 1 -9.77 4.81 12.26
CA MET A 1 -8.94 5.41 11.19
C MET A 1 -7.50 5.05 11.50
N ILE A 2 -6.82 4.39 10.57
CA ILE A 2 -5.46 3.87 10.74
C ILE A 2 -4.52 4.79 9.97
N THR A 3 -3.49 5.27 10.65
CA THR A 3 -2.52 6.18 10.05
C THR A 3 -1.36 5.38 9.47
N ILE A 4 -1.06 5.59 8.18
CA ILE A 4 0.06 4.95 7.48
C ILE A 4 1.13 5.97 7.11
N ASN A 5 2.39 5.61 7.31
CA ASN A 5 3.53 6.45 6.98
C ASN A 5 3.80 6.47 5.48
N GLU A 6 3.72 7.64 4.86
CA GLU A 6 4.00 7.80 3.42
C GLU A 6 5.40 7.33 3.04
N ASN A 7 6.41 7.53 3.89
CA ASN A 7 7.78 7.11 3.59
C ASN A 7 7.93 5.59 3.52
N ASP A 8 7.09 4.83 4.22
CA ASP A 8 7.08 3.37 4.10
C ASP A 8 6.45 2.95 2.77
N LEU A 9 5.38 3.62 2.33
CA LEU A 9 4.77 3.37 1.01
C LEU A 9 5.67 3.76 -0.15
N ARG A 10 6.50 4.80 -0.03
CA ARG A 10 7.48 5.18 -1.06
C ARG A 10 8.48 4.07 -1.38
N LYS A 11 8.72 3.13 -0.45
CA LYS A 11 9.58 1.96 -0.71
C LYS A 11 8.97 1.02 -1.77
N LEU A 12 7.65 1.06 -1.95
CA LEU A 12 6.93 0.27 -2.94
C LEU A 12 7.01 0.87 -4.36
N GLU A 13 7.53 2.10 -4.53
CA GLU A 13 7.64 2.73 -5.85
C GLU A 13 8.47 1.94 -6.87
N LYS A 14 9.37 1.08 -6.37
CA LYS A 14 10.18 0.17 -7.19
C LYS A 14 9.32 -0.79 -8.03
N TYR A 15 8.10 -1.12 -7.59
CA TYR A 15 7.19 -2.03 -8.28
C TYR A 15 6.41 -1.35 -9.41
N TYR A 16 6.07 -0.06 -9.27
CA TYR A 16 5.27 0.67 -10.28
C TYR A 16 6.01 0.93 -11.60
N LYS A 17 7.35 0.84 -11.59
CA LYS A 17 8.19 1.08 -12.77
C LYS A 17 8.53 -0.19 -13.56
N ALA A 18 8.20 -1.36 -13.02
CA ALA A 18 8.46 -2.64 -13.65
C ALA A 18 7.24 -3.10 -14.46
N ASN A 19 7.46 -3.95 -15.46
CA ASN A 19 6.35 -4.62 -16.14
C ASN A 19 5.62 -5.53 -15.14
N PRO A 20 4.29 -5.40 -14.98
CA PRO A 20 3.56 -6.23 -14.05
C PRO A 20 3.68 -7.72 -14.40
N SER A 21 3.92 -8.55 -13.39
CA SER A 21 3.78 -10.01 -13.45
C SER A 21 3.09 -10.48 -12.18
N TYR A 22 2.57 -11.71 -12.17
CA TYR A 22 1.96 -12.29 -10.97
C TYR A 22 2.96 -12.31 -9.81
N GLU A 23 4.19 -12.72 -10.05
CA GLU A 23 5.24 -12.77 -9.02
C GLU A 23 5.59 -11.38 -8.47
N LEU A 24 5.59 -10.36 -9.33
CA LEU A 24 5.87 -8.99 -8.92
C LEU A 24 4.76 -8.44 -8.02
N VAL A 25 3.50 -8.73 -8.36
CA VAL A 25 2.34 -8.33 -7.56
C VAL A 25 2.36 -9.06 -6.21
N ASP A 26 2.66 -10.36 -6.19
CA ASP A 26 2.77 -11.14 -4.94
C ASP A 26 3.84 -10.56 -4.01
N LEU A 27 5.01 -10.18 -4.55
CA LEU A 27 6.07 -9.54 -3.77
C LEU A 27 5.62 -8.18 -3.20
N LEU A 28 4.95 -7.36 -4.01
CA LEU A 28 4.40 -6.08 -3.56
C LEU A 28 3.34 -6.27 -2.47
N VAL A 29 2.44 -7.25 -2.61
CA VAL A 29 1.38 -7.55 -1.63
C VAL A 29 1.97 -7.95 -0.30
N ASN A 30 3.02 -8.80 -0.29
CA ASN A 30 3.70 -9.19 0.93
C ASN A 30 4.40 -8.01 1.62
N GLU A 31 5.14 -7.18 0.86
CA GLU A 31 5.78 -5.98 1.44
C GLU A 31 4.74 -4.94 1.93
N LEU A 32 3.63 -4.79 1.23
CA LEU A 32 2.53 -3.94 1.65
C LEU A 32 1.91 -4.45 2.96
N ALA A 33 1.64 -5.75 3.07
CA ALA A 33 1.09 -6.35 4.29
C ALA A 33 1.95 -6.02 5.51
N ASP A 34 3.28 -6.20 5.42
CA ASP A 34 4.21 -5.83 6.49
C ASP A 34 4.10 -4.35 6.92
N ILE A 35 3.88 -3.45 5.97
CA ILE A 35 3.70 -2.01 6.23
C ILE A 35 2.36 -1.75 6.93
N LEU A 36 1.29 -2.41 6.47
CA LEU A 36 -0.05 -2.28 7.06
C LEU A 36 -0.07 -2.82 8.50
N GLU A 37 0.58 -3.95 8.77
CA GLU A 37 0.70 -4.52 10.11
C GLU A 37 1.47 -3.59 11.05
N LYS A 38 2.60 -3.04 10.60
CA LYS A 38 3.38 -2.07 11.39
C LYS A 38 2.60 -0.80 11.69
N SER A 39 1.78 -0.34 10.76
CA SER A 39 0.99 0.89 10.89
C SER A 39 -0.24 0.69 11.78
N SER A 40 -0.91 -0.44 11.65
CA SER A 40 -2.15 -0.74 12.38
C SER A 40 -1.93 -1.40 13.74
N GLY A 41 -0.81 -2.10 13.93
CA GLY A 41 -0.61 -3.01 15.06
C GLY A 41 -1.49 -4.26 15.01
N LEU A 42 -2.11 -4.54 13.86
CA LEU A 42 -3.00 -5.68 13.63
C LEU A 42 -2.39 -6.61 12.57
N GLN A 43 -2.71 -7.90 12.67
CA GLN A 43 -2.40 -8.85 11.59
C GLN A 43 -3.16 -8.45 10.31
N THR A 44 -2.51 -8.57 9.16
CA THR A 44 -3.13 -8.28 7.86
C THR A 44 -3.59 -9.57 7.18
N ASP A 45 -4.89 -9.65 6.89
CA ASP A 45 -5.46 -10.75 6.12
C ASP A 45 -5.36 -10.44 4.62
N ILE A 46 -4.88 -11.40 3.83
CA ILE A 46 -4.66 -11.23 2.39
C ILE A 46 -5.59 -12.17 1.62
N TYR A 47 -6.38 -11.60 0.70
CA TYR A 47 -7.29 -12.34 -0.18
C TYR A 47 -6.92 -12.07 -1.63
N GLN A 48 -6.71 -13.14 -2.40
CA GLN A 48 -6.55 -13.08 -3.86
C GLN A 48 -7.90 -13.32 -4.53
N ASP A 49 -8.22 -12.56 -5.57
CA ASP A 49 -9.40 -12.85 -6.39
C ASP A 49 -9.22 -14.16 -7.17
N MET A 50 -10.31 -14.92 -7.33
CA MET A 50 -10.27 -16.23 -7.99
C MET A 50 -10.15 -16.11 -9.52
N ASP A 51 -10.75 -15.08 -10.10
CA ASP A 51 -10.83 -14.87 -11.54
C ASP A 51 -9.69 -13.96 -12.04
N GLU A 52 -9.23 -13.03 -11.19
CA GLU A 52 -8.11 -12.12 -11.48
C GLU A 52 -6.92 -12.31 -10.53
N LYS A 53 -5.94 -13.12 -10.95
CA LYS A 53 -4.75 -13.45 -10.12
C LYS A 53 -3.88 -12.26 -9.72
N THR A 54 -3.97 -11.13 -10.42
CA THR A 54 -3.28 -9.88 -10.06
C THR A 54 -4.06 -8.99 -9.10
N TYR A 55 -5.29 -9.38 -8.76
CA TYR A 55 -6.13 -8.62 -7.84
C TYR A 55 -6.05 -9.21 -6.44
N TYR A 56 -5.71 -8.35 -5.49
CA TYR A 56 -5.63 -8.67 -4.07
C TYR A 56 -6.38 -7.64 -3.24
N ARG A 57 -6.97 -8.11 -2.14
CA ARG A 57 -7.51 -7.27 -1.08
C ARG A 57 -6.86 -7.64 0.24
N LEU A 58 -6.27 -6.64 0.88
CA LEU A 58 -5.62 -6.75 2.18
C LEU A 58 -6.51 -6.07 3.23
N TYR A 59 -6.71 -6.71 4.38
CA TYR A 59 -7.50 -6.17 5.48
C TYR A 59 -6.67 -6.04 6.75
N SER A 60 -6.72 -4.87 7.37
CA SER A 60 -6.23 -4.67 8.74
C SER A 60 -7.40 -4.19 9.60
N GLY A 61 -8.01 -5.11 10.35
CA GLY A 61 -9.26 -4.85 11.07
C GLY A 61 -10.44 -4.65 10.10
N CYS A 62 -11.08 -3.47 10.16
CA CYS A 62 -12.20 -3.13 9.27
C CYS A 62 -11.80 -2.26 8.06
N SER A 63 -10.50 -1.99 7.89
CA SER A 63 -9.98 -1.17 6.80
C SER A 63 -9.34 -2.05 5.73
N ALA A 64 -9.63 -1.77 4.47
CA ALA A 64 -9.15 -2.51 3.30
C ALA A 64 -8.15 -1.70 2.45
N VAL A 65 -7.26 -2.43 1.79
CA VAL A 65 -6.39 -1.94 0.72
C VAL A 65 -6.49 -2.88 -0.47
N GLU A 66 -6.69 -2.35 -1.66
CA GLU A 66 -6.82 -3.12 -2.89
C GLU A 66 -5.55 -2.94 -3.74
N VAL A 67 -5.04 -4.05 -4.28
CA VAL A 67 -3.91 -4.07 -5.20
C VAL A 67 -4.37 -4.74 -6.48
N TYR A 68 -4.22 -4.06 -7.61
CA TYR A 68 -4.67 -4.58 -8.91
C TYR A 68 -3.82 -4.04 -10.05
N VAL A 69 -3.94 -4.64 -11.23
CA VAL A 69 -3.25 -4.17 -12.44
C VAL A 69 -4.26 -3.52 -13.37
N GLN A 70 -4.04 -2.26 -13.71
CA GLN A 70 -4.85 -1.53 -14.67
C GLN A 70 -3.94 -0.85 -15.69
N ASN A 71 -4.24 -0.98 -16.98
CA ASN A 71 -3.46 -0.40 -18.08
C ASN A 71 -1.96 -0.76 -18.01
N ASN A 72 -1.65 -2.00 -17.63
CA ASN A 72 -0.27 -2.49 -17.46
C ASN A 72 0.53 -1.74 -16.37
N ILE A 73 -0.17 -1.19 -15.37
CA ILE A 73 0.41 -0.50 -14.21
C ILE A 73 -0.23 -1.09 -12.95
N ILE A 74 0.59 -1.38 -11.93
CA ILE A 74 0.10 -1.80 -10.60
C ILE A 74 -0.49 -0.58 -9.89
N GLN A 75 -1.71 -0.71 -9.37
CA GLN A 75 -2.42 0.28 -8.56
C GLN A 75 -2.53 -0.23 -7.11
N ILE A 76 -2.53 0.71 -6.16
CA ILE A 76 -2.83 0.45 -4.74
C ILE A 76 -3.86 1.48 -4.28
N ASP A 77 -5.04 1.02 -3.91
CA ASP A 77 -6.14 1.87 -3.44
C ASP A 77 -6.43 1.62 -1.97
N PHE A 78 -6.46 2.69 -1.19
CA PHE A 78 -6.78 2.66 0.23
C PHE A 78 -8.23 3.07 0.45
N ASP A 79 -8.95 2.33 1.29
CA ASP A 79 -10.29 2.72 1.69
C ASP A 79 -10.31 3.91 2.67
N MET A 80 -11.51 4.36 3.04
CA MET A 80 -11.72 5.48 3.96
C MET A 80 -11.24 5.21 5.40
N GLY A 81 -10.88 3.97 5.72
CA GLY A 81 -10.32 3.56 6.99
C GLY A 81 -8.86 3.95 7.17
N TRP A 82 -8.15 4.29 6.09
CA TRP A 82 -6.74 4.66 6.09
C TRP A 82 -6.53 6.16 5.90
N GLN A 83 -5.52 6.69 6.60
CA GLN A 83 -5.09 8.08 6.46
C GLN A 83 -3.57 8.13 6.26
N LEU A 84 -3.14 8.77 5.18
CA LEU A 84 -1.72 9.03 4.93
C LEU A 84 -1.21 10.08 5.92
N ASN A 85 -0.19 9.71 6.70
CA ASN A 85 0.62 10.67 7.42
C ASN A 85 1.58 11.34 6.42
N GLN A 86 1.16 12.46 5.85
CA GLN A 86 2.08 13.33 5.13
C GLN A 86 3.11 13.83 6.14
N SER A 87 4.34 13.31 6.08
CA SER A 87 5.41 13.85 6.90
C SER A 87 5.49 15.35 6.62
N LEU A 88 5.34 16.19 7.66
CA LEU A 88 5.50 17.63 7.59
C LEU A 88 6.86 17.98 6.95
N GLN A 89 6.92 18.16 5.63
CA GLN A 89 7.86 19.09 5.00
C GLN A 89 7.29 20.49 5.17
N SER A 90 7.23 20.97 6.41
CA SER A 90 6.92 22.35 6.75
C SER A 90 7.60 22.69 8.06
N GLN A 91 8.91 22.94 7.97
CA GLN A 91 9.65 23.84 8.87
C GLN A 91 11.09 24.05 8.33
N ASN A 92 11.19 24.70 7.17
CA ASN A 92 12.34 25.57 6.90
C ASN A 92 11.84 27.01 6.94
N ASN A 93 11.43 27.47 8.13
CA ASN A 93 11.44 28.89 8.44
C ASN A 93 12.89 29.25 8.74
N LEU A 94 13.68 29.51 7.71
CA LEU A 94 14.89 30.32 7.88
C LEU A 94 14.42 31.78 7.97
N PRO A 95 14.66 32.50 9.09
CA PRO A 95 14.51 33.93 9.10
C PRO A 95 15.62 34.55 8.22
N LEU A 96 15.20 35.38 7.25
CA LEU A 96 16.06 36.42 6.65
C LEU A 96 16.23 37.57 7.64
#